data_AF-A0A8D1XGS1-F1
#
_entry.id   AF-A0A8D1XGS1-F1
#
_cell.length_a   1.000
_cell.length_b   1.000
_cell.length_c   1.000
_cell.angle_alpha   90.00
_cell.angle_beta   90.00
_cell.angle_gamma   90.00
#
_symmetry.space_group_name_H-M   'P 1'
#
loop_
_entity.id
_entity.type
_entity.pdbx_description
1 polymer ?
#
loop_
_entity_poly.entity_id
_entity_poly.type
_entity_poly.pdbx_seq_one_letter_code
_entity_poly.pdbx_strand_id
1 'polypeptide(L)'
;LCEFLRRLRAHPSPAPTILSSAVLTRTFLSPPRLRPLEGLVPGLGQVGCQEQSGEGPSDPLCPAPPAIASTLGLLNGSESSRLFAVSRQRLPRCIRCAVVGNGGILNGSRQGQNIDAHDYVFRLNGAVTRGFEDDVGTKISFYGFTVNTMKNSLLAYAHLGFTSVPQGQDLRYIFIPSDIRDYVMLRSAILGVPVPEGHDKGDRPQTYFGPEASASKFKLLHPDFISYLRER
;
A
#
# COMPACT_ATOMS: atom_id res chain seq x y z
N LEU A 1 0.58 -12.88 13.66
CA LEU A 1 -0.16 -14.04 13.09
C LEU A 1 -0.60 -15.08 14.15
N CYS A 2 -0.20 -14.96 15.43
CA CYS A 2 -0.50 -15.99 16.45
C CYS A 2 -1.82 -15.82 17.25
N GLU A 3 -2.61 -14.76 17.09
CA GLU A 3 -3.87 -14.61 17.86
C GLU A 3 -5.15 -14.75 17.01
N PHE A 4 -5.05 -14.83 15.68
CA PHE A 4 -6.24 -14.76 14.81
C PHE A 4 -7.00 -16.09 14.69
N LEU A 5 -6.38 -17.24 14.98
CA LEU A 5 -6.97 -18.56 14.69
C LEU A 5 -7.51 -19.33 15.91
N ARG A 6 -7.56 -18.75 17.12
CA ARG A 6 -7.98 -19.48 18.33
C ARG A 6 -9.44 -19.25 18.77
N ARG A 7 -10.25 -18.48 18.04
CA ARG A 7 -11.61 -18.07 18.47
C ARG A 7 -12.79 -18.75 17.77
N LEU A 8 -12.62 -19.95 17.20
CA LEU A 8 -13.70 -20.69 16.51
C LEU A 8 -14.30 -21.90 17.27
N ARG A 9 -14.24 -21.97 18.61
CA ARG A 9 -15.14 -22.87 19.36
C ARG A 9 -15.60 -22.27 20.69
N ALA A 10 -16.93 -22.23 20.84
CA ALA A 10 -17.77 -22.16 22.05
C ALA A 10 -18.67 -20.90 22.19
N HIS A 11 -19.98 -21.13 22.12
CA HIS A 11 -21.11 -20.28 22.59
C HIS A 11 -21.54 -20.72 24.02
N PRO A 12 -22.44 -20.03 24.78
CA PRO A 12 -23.03 -18.67 24.65
C PRO A 12 -23.09 -17.81 25.97
N SER A 13 -23.08 -16.46 25.83
CA SER A 13 -23.71 -15.33 26.62
C SER A 13 -23.65 -15.20 28.18
N PRO A 14 -23.89 -14.01 28.80
CA PRO A 14 -24.32 -12.71 28.24
C PRO A 14 -23.41 -11.47 28.54
N ALA A 15 -23.71 -10.40 27.81
CA ALA A 15 -22.97 -9.16 27.47
C ALA A 15 -22.85 -8.09 28.60
N PRO A 16 -22.18 -6.91 28.39
CA PRO A 16 -21.53 -6.39 27.17
C PRO A 16 -20.10 -5.82 27.38
N THR A 17 -19.15 -6.28 26.56
CA THR A 17 -17.94 -5.51 26.24
C THR A 17 -17.50 -5.90 24.83
N ILE A 18 -18.15 -5.33 23.83
CA ILE A 18 -17.82 -5.53 22.41
C ILE A 18 -17.62 -4.16 21.81
N LEU A 19 -16.38 -3.84 21.43
CA LEU A 19 -16.05 -3.44 20.06
C LEU A 19 -14.52 -3.52 19.88
N SER A 20 -14.02 -4.74 19.83
CA SER A 20 -12.70 -5.07 19.27
C SER A 20 -12.90 -6.20 18.27
N SER A 21 -13.12 -5.85 17.00
CA SER A 21 -12.79 -6.60 15.77
C SER A 21 -13.58 -6.01 14.60
N ALA A 22 -12.85 -5.74 13.51
CA ALA A 22 -13.30 -5.63 12.13
C ALA A 22 -14.73 -5.09 11.88
N VAL A 23 -14.80 -3.84 11.42
CA VAL A 23 -15.94 -3.37 10.62
C VAL A 23 -15.41 -2.97 9.24
N LEU A 24 -15.36 -3.97 8.37
CA LEU A 24 -15.45 -3.77 6.93
C LEU A 24 -16.94 -3.53 6.63
N THR A 25 -17.37 -2.27 6.60
CA THR A 25 -18.69 -1.94 6.02
C THR A 25 -18.45 -1.29 4.67
N ARG A 26 -18.93 -1.97 3.63
CA ARG A 26 -19.32 -1.38 2.34
C ARG A 26 -19.97 -0.02 2.59
N THR A 27 -19.31 1.06 2.21
CA THR A 27 -20.00 2.31 1.90
C THR A 27 -19.57 2.69 0.50
N PHE A 28 -20.50 2.50 -0.43
CA PHE A 28 -20.42 3.07 -1.78
C PHE A 28 -20.23 4.59 -1.64
N LEU A 29 -19.03 5.08 -1.91
CA LEU A 29 -18.88 6.45 -2.37
C LEU A 29 -19.24 6.44 -3.86
N SER A 30 -20.47 6.83 -4.16
CA SER A 30 -20.89 7.15 -5.52
C SER A 30 -19.98 8.22 -6.10
N PRO A 31 -19.32 8.01 -7.25
CA PRO A 31 -18.62 9.09 -7.93
C PRO A 31 -19.65 10.08 -8.51
N PRO A 32 -19.34 11.39 -8.58
CA PRO A 32 -20.19 12.35 -9.27
C PRO A 32 -20.26 11.99 -10.77
N ARG A 33 -21.46 12.07 -11.34
CA ARG A 33 -21.72 11.84 -12.77
C ARG A 33 -20.94 12.85 -13.61
N LEU A 34 -19.88 12.39 -14.29
CA LEU A 34 -19.29 13.12 -15.41
C LEU A 34 -20.14 12.87 -16.66
N ARG A 35 -20.49 13.94 -17.37
CA ARG A 35 -21.29 13.90 -18.60
C ARG A 35 -20.50 13.21 -19.73
N PRO A 36 -21.14 12.45 -20.63
CA PRO A 36 -20.45 11.87 -21.78
C PRO A 36 -20.09 12.99 -22.77
N LEU A 37 -18.82 13.05 -23.16
CA LEU A 37 -18.40 13.70 -24.40
C LEU A 37 -18.38 12.61 -25.48
N GLU A 38 -19.48 12.48 -26.21
CA GLU A 38 -19.48 11.80 -27.51
C GLU A 38 -18.88 12.75 -28.56
N GLY A 39 -17.90 12.26 -29.34
CA GLY A 39 -17.27 13.04 -30.41
C GLY A 39 -16.00 12.42 -31.00
N LEU A 40 -16.16 11.29 -31.69
CA LEU A 40 -15.53 10.89 -32.96
C LEU A 40 -14.13 11.46 -33.35
N VAL A 41 -13.10 10.60 -33.48
CA VAL A 41 -12.30 10.37 -34.73
C VAL A 41 -11.59 8.98 -34.63
N PRO A 42 -11.55 8.16 -35.70
CA PRO A 42 -11.10 6.76 -35.66
C PRO A 42 -9.64 6.54 -36.09
N GLY A 43 -9.07 5.41 -35.65
CA GLY A 43 -7.96 4.73 -36.33
C GLY A 43 -6.62 4.80 -35.61
N LEU A 44 -6.23 3.68 -34.99
CA LEU A 44 -4.84 3.19 -34.95
C LEU A 44 -4.83 1.76 -34.38
N GLY A 45 -4.53 0.82 -35.28
CA GLY A 45 -3.81 -0.44 -35.01
C GLY A 45 -4.40 -1.40 -33.97
N GLN A 46 -5.02 -2.48 -34.45
CA GLN A 46 -5.08 -3.73 -33.70
C GLN A 46 -3.67 -4.14 -33.27
N VAL A 47 -3.41 -4.20 -31.96
CA VAL A 47 -2.42 -5.11 -31.40
C VAL A 47 -3.22 -6.07 -30.52
N GLY A 48 -3.51 -7.24 -31.06
CA GLY A 48 -4.27 -8.27 -30.38
C GLY A 48 -3.45 -8.90 -29.27
N CYS A 49 -4.03 -8.98 -28.08
CA CYS A 49 -3.76 -10.07 -27.14
C CYS A 49 -5.08 -10.81 -26.96
N GLN A 50 -5.14 -12.01 -27.50
CA GLN A 50 -6.30 -12.89 -27.43
C GLN A 50 -6.39 -13.47 -26.02
N GLU A 51 -7.58 -13.39 -25.40
CA GLU A 51 -7.89 -14.12 -24.17
C GLU A 51 -7.66 -15.62 -24.39
N GLN A 52 -6.82 -16.25 -23.56
CA GLN A 52 -6.81 -17.70 -23.37
C GLN A 52 -7.06 -18.02 -21.90
N SER A 53 -8.19 -18.65 -21.67
CA SER A 53 -8.57 -19.43 -20.50
C SER A 53 -7.63 -20.63 -20.32
N GLY A 54 -7.01 -20.78 -19.14
CA GLY A 54 -6.29 -22.02 -18.79
C GLY A 54 -5.38 -21.90 -17.55
N GLU A 55 -5.71 -22.67 -16.51
CA GLU A 55 -4.95 -22.87 -15.27
C GLU A 55 -3.78 -23.88 -15.50
N GLY A 56 -2.53 -23.51 -15.18
CA GLY A 56 -1.33 -24.37 -15.27
C GLY A 56 0.00 -23.60 -15.14
N PRO A 57 1.12 -24.22 -14.71
CA PRO A 57 2.26 -23.53 -14.12
C PRO A 57 3.06 -22.69 -15.13
N SER A 58 3.35 -21.44 -14.74
CA SER A 58 4.23 -20.45 -15.39
C SER A 58 4.88 -20.88 -16.72
N ASP A 59 4.23 -20.49 -17.82
CA ASP A 59 4.69 -20.69 -19.20
C ASP A 59 5.96 -19.84 -19.48
N PRO A 60 7.02 -20.35 -20.15
CA PRO A 60 8.27 -19.62 -20.37
C PRO A 60 8.21 -18.52 -21.45
N LEU A 61 7.05 -18.23 -22.03
CA LEU A 61 6.95 -17.50 -23.31
C LEU A 61 6.39 -16.07 -23.23
N CYS A 62 6.27 -15.48 -22.04
CA CYS A 62 6.00 -14.05 -21.90
C CYS A 62 7.10 -13.40 -21.06
N PRO A 63 8.15 -12.80 -21.67
CA PRO A 63 9.10 -12.01 -20.89
C PRO A 63 8.33 -10.88 -20.19
N ALA A 64 8.56 -10.73 -18.89
CA ALA A 64 7.98 -9.62 -18.14
C ALA A 64 8.32 -8.29 -18.84
N PRO A 65 7.40 -7.32 -18.92
CA PRO A 65 7.69 -5.99 -19.42
C PRO A 65 9.04 -5.48 -18.91
N PRO A 66 9.88 -4.83 -19.74
CA PRO A 66 11.24 -4.44 -19.35
C PRO A 66 11.33 -3.68 -18.02
N ALA A 67 10.31 -2.86 -17.72
CA ALA A 67 10.20 -2.16 -16.44
C ALA A 67 10.03 -3.11 -15.24
N ILE A 68 9.28 -4.22 -15.37
CA ILE A 68 9.10 -5.19 -14.29
C ILE A 68 10.42 -5.93 -14.02
N ALA A 69 11.03 -6.50 -15.06
CA ALA A 69 12.27 -7.27 -14.92
C ALA A 69 13.41 -6.41 -14.32
N SER A 70 13.59 -5.19 -14.81
CA SER A 70 14.59 -4.26 -14.27
C SER A 70 14.31 -3.82 -12.83
N THR A 71 13.04 -3.66 -12.44
CA THR A 71 12.66 -3.35 -11.05
C THR A 71 12.95 -4.52 -10.12
N LEU A 72 12.55 -5.73 -10.49
CA LEU A 72 12.78 -6.92 -9.68
C LEU A 72 14.28 -7.25 -9.53
N GLY A 73 15.09 -6.92 -10.55
CA GLY A 73 16.55 -7.02 -10.47
C GLY A 73 17.16 -6.18 -9.33
N LEU A 74 16.51 -5.09 -8.92
CA LEU A 74 16.94 -4.24 -7.79
C LEU A 74 16.48 -4.78 -6.42
N LEU A 75 15.59 -5.77 -6.40
CA LEU A 75 15.02 -6.36 -5.19
C LEU A 75 15.58 -7.76 -4.89
N ASN A 76 16.72 -8.12 -5.46
CA ASN A 76 17.36 -9.42 -5.28
C ASN A 76 17.94 -9.66 -3.85
N GLY A 77 18.08 -8.61 -3.04
CA GLY A 77 18.62 -8.71 -1.68
C GLY A 77 17.68 -9.39 -0.70
N SER A 78 18.24 -10.10 0.29
CA SER A 78 17.46 -10.80 1.32
C SER A 78 16.55 -9.88 2.14
N GLU A 79 16.95 -8.62 2.32
CA GLU A 79 16.17 -7.58 3.02
C GLU A 79 14.87 -7.22 2.28
N SER A 80 14.80 -7.42 0.97
CA SER A 80 13.60 -7.15 0.16
C SER A 80 12.51 -8.20 0.35
N SER A 81 12.89 -9.42 0.76
CA SER A 81 11.98 -10.55 0.95
C SER A 81 11.17 -10.49 2.25
N ARG A 82 11.47 -9.55 3.16
CA ARG A 82 10.85 -9.46 4.50
C ARG A 82 10.47 -8.04 4.86
N LEU A 83 9.30 -7.88 5.48
CA LEU A 83 8.87 -6.59 6.04
C LEU A 83 9.60 -6.25 7.34
N PHE A 84 9.89 -7.25 8.17
CA PHE A 84 10.59 -7.07 9.44
C PHE A 84 12.03 -7.55 9.30
N ALA A 85 12.99 -6.67 9.57
CA ALA A 85 14.38 -7.09 9.70
C ALA A 85 14.50 -7.90 11.00
N VAL A 86 14.86 -9.17 10.88
CA VAL A 86 15.09 -10.04 12.05
C VAL A 86 16.47 -9.70 12.61
N SER A 87 16.58 -8.67 13.43
CA SER A 87 17.78 -8.47 14.24
C SER A 87 17.85 -9.59 15.26
N ARG A 88 18.91 -10.42 15.19
CA ARG A 88 19.16 -11.53 16.10
C ARG A 88 19.29 -11.12 17.58
N GLN A 89 19.33 -9.82 17.90
CA GLN A 89 19.71 -9.33 19.22
C GLN A 89 18.58 -8.84 20.12
N ARG A 90 17.33 -8.71 19.67
CA ARG A 90 16.16 -8.42 20.55
C ARG A 90 14.86 -8.47 19.74
N LEU A 91 14.31 -9.66 19.52
CA LEU A 91 12.90 -9.74 19.17
C LEU A 91 12.08 -9.72 20.46
N PRO A 92 11.12 -8.81 20.65
CA PRO A 92 10.03 -9.08 21.58
C PRO A 92 9.41 -10.43 21.18
N ARG A 93 9.04 -11.26 22.17
CA ARG A 93 8.48 -12.61 21.91
C ARG A 93 7.20 -12.59 21.05
N CYS A 94 6.59 -11.41 20.88
CA CYS A 94 5.41 -11.17 20.08
C CYS A 94 5.58 -9.84 19.32
N ILE A 95 5.14 -9.79 18.07
CA ILE A 95 5.05 -8.56 17.27
C ILE A 95 3.58 -8.14 17.25
N ARG A 96 3.30 -6.93 17.74
CA ARG A 96 1.98 -6.30 17.76
C ARG A 96 1.93 -5.20 16.70
N CYS A 97 0.94 -5.27 15.82
CA CYS A 97 0.76 -4.31 14.74
C CYS A 97 -0.60 -3.63 14.84
N ALA A 98 -0.66 -2.34 14.54
CA ALA A 98 -1.90 -1.63 14.23
C ALA A 98 -1.96 -1.35 12.73
N VAL A 99 -3.13 -1.55 12.12
CA VAL A 99 -3.41 -1.16 10.74
C VAL A 99 -4.47 -0.07 10.78
N VAL A 100 -4.12 1.13 10.33
CA VAL A 100 -4.96 2.31 10.41
C VAL A 100 -5.50 2.62 9.01
N GLY A 101 -6.80 2.39 8.82
CA GLY A 101 -7.53 2.86 7.64
C GLY A 101 -7.93 4.33 7.79
N ASN A 102 -8.40 4.93 6.69
CA ASN A 102 -8.75 6.36 6.65
C ASN A 102 -10.27 6.58 6.84
N GLY A 103 -10.93 5.72 7.61
CA GLY A 103 -12.37 5.77 7.83
C GLY A 103 -12.76 6.83 8.85
N GLY A 104 -13.87 7.53 8.61
CA GLY A 104 -14.37 8.60 9.50
C GLY A 104 -14.74 8.15 10.91
N ILE A 105 -14.83 6.84 11.17
CA ILE A 105 -15.07 6.27 12.51
C ILE A 105 -13.97 6.61 13.52
N LEU A 106 -12.77 6.97 13.05
CA LEU A 106 -11.67 7.37 13.93
C LEU A 106 -11.81 8.81 14.45
N ASN A 107 -12.61 9.66 13.80
CA ASN A 107 -12.76 11.06 14.20
C ASN A 107 -13.42 11.18 15.58
N GLY A 108 -12.73 11.80 16.55
CA GLY A 108 -13.13 11.92 17.94
C GLY A 108 -13.01 10.64 18.78
N SER A 109 -12.40 9.58 18.23
CA SER A 109 -12.27 8.28 18.90
C SER A 109 -11.20 8.24 20.00
N ARG A 110 -10.26 9.20 19.99
CA ARG A 110 -9.11 9.30 20.89
C ARG A 110 -8.25 8.01 20.94
N GLN A 111 -8.20 7.26 19.84
CA GLN A 111 -7.46 6.00 19.76
C GLN A 111 -5.95 6.17 19.51
N GLY A 112 -5.46 7.39 19.31
CA GLY A 112 -4.09 7.65 18.87
C GLY A 112 -3.02 7.04 19.77
N GLN A 113 -3.17 7.16 21.09
CA GLN A 113 -2.25 6.54 22.05
C GLN A 113 -2.28 5.01 22.01
N ASN A 114 -3.47 4.42 21.85
CA ASN A 114 -3.64 2.96 21.75
C ASN A 114 -3.04 2.42 20.44
N ILE A 115 -3.18 3.16 19.33
CA ILE A 115 -2.55 2.87 18.05
C ILE A 115 -1.02 2.91 18.22
N ASP A 116 -0.50 4.01 18.76
CA ASP A 116 0.95 4.23 18.91
C ASP A 116 1.60 3.27 19.93
N ALA A 117 0.82 2.59 20.79
CA ALA A 117 1.31 1.56 21.70
C ALA A 117 1.75 0.25 21.00
N HIS A 118 1.48 0.08 19.70
CA HIS A 118 1.89 -1.09 18.92
C HIS A 118 3.37 -1.02 18.50
N ASP A 119 4.00 -2.17 18.25
CA ASP A 119 5.39 -2.24 17.79
C ASP A 119 5.52 -1.61 16.40
N TYR A 120 4.56 -1.91 15.52
CA TYR A 120 4.51 -1.40 14.16
C TYR A 120 3.14 -0.83 13.81
N VAL A 121 3.12 0.27 13.06
CA VAL A 121 1.88 0.90 12.58
C VAL A 121 1.91 0.98 11.06
N PHE A 122 0.89 0.39 10.43
CA PHE A 122 0.65 0.43 8.99
C PHE A 122 -0.38 1.51 8.69
N ARG A 123 -0.06 2.40 7.76
CA ARG A 123 -0.98 3.38 7.19
C ARG A 123 -0.96 3.28 5.67
N LEU A 124 -1.99 3.80 5.01
CA LEU A 124 -2.10 3.72 3.56
C LEU A 124 -2.88 4.89 2.97
N ASN A 125 -2.62 5.19 1.69
CA ASN A 125 -3.35 6.22 0.92
C ASN A 125 -3.33 7.59 1.64
N GLY A 126 -4.43 8.34 1.67
CA GLY A 126 -4.55 9.63 2.38
C GLY A 126 -4.49 9.53 3.92
N ALA A 127 -3.35 9.10 4.45
CA ALA A 127 -3.10 8.93 5.88
C ALA A 127 -2.78 10.29 6.55
N VAL A 128 -3.79 11.14 6.69
CA VAL A 128 -3.67 12.43 7.37
C VAL A 128 -3.48 12.18 8.87
N THR A 129 -2.37 12.66 9.42
CA THR A 129 -2.09 12.62 10.87
C THR A 129 -2.13 13.99 11.51
N ARG A 130 -1.67 15.03 10.80
CA ARG A 130 -1.61 16.40 11.31
C ARG A 130 -3.01 16.91 11.67
N GLY A 131 -3.20 17.29 12.93
CA GLY A 131 -4.47 17.76 13.47
C GLY A 131 -5.44 16.66 13.89
N PHE A 132 -5.05 15.38 13.75
CA PHE A 132 -5.84 14.21 14.13
C PHE A 132 -5.03 13.25 15.03
N GLU A 133 -3.91 13.69 15.58
CA GLU A 133 -2.96 12.84 16.31
C GLU A 133 -3.61 12.13 17.51
N ASP A 134 -4.53 12.80 18.21
CA ASP A 134 -5.26 12.20 19.33
C ASP A 134 -6.12 11.00 18.90
N ASP A 135 -6.62 11.02 17.67
CA ASP A 135 -7.49 10.00 17.11
C ASP A 135 -6.72 8.88 16.40
N VAL A 136 -5.74 9.26 15.58
CA VAL A 136 -5.06 8.33 14.67
C VAL A 136 -3.63 8.04 15.06
N GLY A 137 -3.05 8.77 16.02
CA GLY A 137 -1.66 8.61 16.45
C GLY A 137 -0.66 9.23 15.47
N THR A 138 0.61 9.17 15.85
CA THR A 138 1.75 9.74 15.11
C THR A 138 2.69 8.69 14.55
N LYS A 139 2.72 7.49 15.15
CA LYS A 139 3.63 6.42 14.74
C LYS A 139 3.25 5.92 13.35
N ILE A 140 4.27 5.73 12.53
CA ILE A 140 4.16 5.03 11.26
C ILE A 140 5.45 4.24 11.00
N SER A 141 5.29 2.96 10.70
CA SER A 141 6.38 2.06 10.36
C SER A 141 6.32 1.62 8.91
N PHE A 142 5.10 1.48 8.37
CA PHE A 142 4.86 1.09 7.00
C PHE A 142 3.81 1.99 6.36
N TYR A 143 4.09 2.45 5.14
CA TYR A 143 3.14 3.21 4.33
C TYR A 143 2.87 2.47 3.01
N GLY A 144 1.65 1.98 2.85
CA GLY A 144 1.21 1.22 1.67
C GLY A 144 0.41 2.06 0.68
N PHE A 145 0.67 1.90 -0.62
CA PHE A 145 -0.01 2.67 -1.66
C PHE A 145 0.14 2.05 -3.05
N THR A 146 -0.75 2.45 -3.95
CA THR A 146 -0.46 2.50 -5.39
C THR A 146 -0.06 3.94 -5.73
N VAL A 147 0.81 4.14 -6.72
CA VAL A 147 1.28 5.47 -7.13
C VAL A 147 0.11 6.36 -7.53
N ASN A 148 -0.86 5.79 -8.23
CA ASN A 148 -2.10 6.49 -8.61
C ASN A 148 -2.84 7.04 -7.38
N THR A 149 -3.13 6.18 -6.40
CA THR A 149 -3.90 6.59 -5.20
C THR A 149 -3.10 7.54 -4.32
N MET A 150 -1.78 7.38 -4.23
CA MET A 150 -0.90 8.30 -3.51
C MET A 150 -0.99 9.71 -4.09
N LYS A 151 -0.79 9.88 -5.41
CA LYS A 151 -0.83 11.18 -6.07
C LYS A 151 -2.22 11.81 -5.99
N ASN A 152 -3.27 11.01 -6.20
CA ASN A 152 -4.65 11.49 -6.04
C ASN A 152 -4.94 11.95 -4.60
N SER A 153 -4.43 11.24 -3.59
CA SER A 153 -4.60 11.64 -2.19
C SER A 153 -3.89 12.95 -1.87
N LEU A 154 -2.66 13.15 -2.37
CA LEU A 154 -1.90 14.39 -2.21
C LEU A 154 -2.66 15.59 -2.80
N LEU A 155 -3.33 15.41 -3.93
CA LEU A 155 -4.15 16.47 -4.54
C LEU A 155 -5.46 16.70 -3.80
N ALA A 156 -6.24 15.62 -3.57
CA ALA A 156 -7.59 15.72 -3.02
C ALA A 156 -7.60 16.20 -1.56
N TYR A 157 -6.60 15.80 -0.77
CA TYR A 157 -6.57 16.03 0.67
C TYR A 157 -5.54 17.07 1.11
N ALA A 158 -4.93 17.81 0.17
CA ALA A 158 -3.99 18.90 0.49
C ALA A 158 -4.59 19.91 1.48
N HIS A 159 -5.83 20.33 1.24
CA HIS A 159 -6.56 21.29 2.09
C HIS A 159 -6.91 20.73 3.48
N LEU A 160 -6.88 19.40 3.63
CA LEU A 160 -7.08 18.69 4.91
C LEU A 160 -5.76 18.40 5.63
N GLY A 161 -4.62 18.86 5.09
CA GLY A 161 -3.30 18.69 5.69
C GLY A 161 -2.44 17.58 5.09
N PHE A 162 -2.94 16.84 4.08
CA PHE A 162 -2.15 15.80 3.38
C PHE A 162 -1.22 16.39 2.32
N THR A 163 -0.24 17.16 2.77
CA THR A 163 0.69 17.90 1.90
C THR A 163 1.90 17.07 1.46
N SER A 164 2.21 15.99 2.17
CA SER A 164 3.26 15.03 1.83
C SER A 164 2.88 13.66 2.37
N VAL A 165 3.39 12.59 1.75
CA VAL A 165 3.32 11.27 2.36
C VAL A 165 4.21 11.22 3.61
N PRO A 166 3.92 10.35 4.60
CA PRO A 166 4.68 10.32 5.83
C PRO A 166 6.16 9.99 5.58
N GLN A 167 7.04 10.63 6.34
CA GLN A 167 8.49 10.43 6.31
C GLN A 167 8.96 9.91 7.67
N GLY A 168 9.98 9.06 7.67
CA GLY A 168 10.60 8.56 8.89
C GLY A 168 11.89 7.82 8.58
N GLN A 169 12.78 7.74 9.57
CA GLN A 169 14.06 7.05 9.43
C GLN A 169 13.88 5.54 9.25
N ASP A 170 12.97 4.94 10.03
CA ASP A 170 12.68 3.50 9.98
C ASP A 170 11.43 3.15 9.15
N LEU A 171 10.84 4.15 8.47
CA LEU A 171 9.65 3.98 7.67
C LEU A 171 9.96 3.23 6.38
N ARG A 172 9.19 2.18 6.10
CA ARG A 172 9.27 1.41 4.86
C ARG A 172 8.05 1.65 3.98
N TYR A 173 8.29 1.92 2.70
CA TYR A 173 7.25 2.16 1.71
C TYR A 173 6.88 0.84 1.02
N ILE A 174 5.61 0.48 1.03
CA ILE A 174 5.10 -0.76 0.42
C ILE A 174 4.32 -0.40 -0.86
N PHE A 175 4.92 -0.71 -2.00
CA PHE A 175 4.29 -0.61 -3.31
C PHE A 175 3.33 -1.78 -3.52
N ILE A 176 2.12 -1.47 -3.98
CA ILE A 176 1.13 -2.45 -4.43
C ILE A 176 1.23 -2.50 -5.96
N PRO A 177 1.58 -3.65 -6.58
CA PRO A 177 1.77 -3.76 -8.03
C PRO A 177 0.41 -3.77 -8.76
N SER A 178 -0.23 -2.62 -8.87
CA SER A 178 -1.54 -2.47 -9.52
C SER A 178 -1.45 -2.06 -10.99
N ASP A 179 -0.41 -1.30 -11.35
CA ASP A 179 -0.19 -0.76 -12.68
C ASP A 179 1.33 -0.66 -12.95
N ILE A 180 1.72 -0.56 -14.22
CA ILE A 180 3.14 -0.46 -14.60
C ILE A 180 3.84 0.73 -13.95
N ARG A 181 3.10 1.81 -13.64
CA ARG A 181 3.63 2.98 -12.91
C ARG A 181 4.20 2.62 -11.54
N ASP A 182 3.66 1.61 -10.85
CA ASP A 182 4.13 1.21 -9.54
C ASP A 182 5.56 0.64 -9.62
N TYR A 183 5.84 -0.14 -10.67
CA TYR A 183 7.18 -0.68 -10.95
C TYR A 183 8.16 0.43 -11.36
N VAL A 184 7.76 1.30 -12.29
CA VAL A 184 8.64 2.37 -12.80
C VAL A 184 8.99 3.36 -11.67
N MET A 185 8.02 3.74 -10.84
CA MET A 185 8.26 4.60 -9.67
C MET A 185 9.16 3.91 -8.65
N LEU A 186 8.91 2.63 -8.33
CA LEU A 186 9.73 1.86 -7.40
C LEU A 186 11.19 1.77 -7.85
N ARG A 187 11.43 1.44 -9.13
CA ARG A 187 12.77 1.42 -9.72
C ARG A 187 13.46 2.77 -9.57
N SER A 188 12.75 3.84 -9.93
CA SER A 188 13.28 5.21 -9.87
C SER A 188 13.60 5.63 -8.43
N ALA A 189 12.77 5.22 -7.46
CA ALA A 189 12.96 5.50 -6.04
C ALA A 189 14.19 4.78 -5.46
N ILE A 190 14.40 3.51 -5.81
CA ILE A 190 15.59 2.74 -5.39
C ILE A 190 16.87 3.32 -6.03
N LEU A 191 16.82 3.70 -7.31
CA LEU A 191 17.97 4.25 -8.03
C LEU A 191 18.26 5.72 -7.71
N GLY A 192 17.33 6.42 -7.06
CA GLY A 192 17.48 7.84 -6.78
C GLY A 192 17.47 8.72 -8.03
N VAL A 193 16.77 8.31 -9.10
CA VAL A 193 16.67 9.06 -10.36
C VAL A 193 15.25 9.55 -10.61
N PRO A 194 15.05 10.61 -11.40
CA PRO A 194 13.71 10.99 -11.87
C PRO A 194 13.06 9.86 -12.68
N VAL A 195 11.74 9.77 -12.62
CA VAL A 195 10.96 8.79 -13.35
C VAL A 195 11.16 8.99 -14.86
N PRO A 196 11.71 7.99 -15.60
CA PRO A 196 12.17 8.21 -16.98
C PRO A 196 11.05 8.11 -18.02
N GLU A 197 9.96 7.42 -17.70
CA GLU A 197 8.92 7.03 -18.66
C GLU A 197 7.54 6.87 -18.01
N GLY A 198 6.51 6.66 -18.84
CA GLY A 198 5.14 6.46 -18.38
C GLY A 198 4.43 7.74 -17.96
N HIS A 199 3.28 7.58 -17.31
CA HIS A 199 2.40 8.68 -16.90
C HIS A 199 3.07 9.64 -15.91
N ASP A 200 3.96 9.13 -15.07
CA ASP A 200 4.63 9.87 -14.01
C ASP A 200 6.03 10.37 -14.42
N LYS A 201 6.33 10.42 -15.73
CA LYS A 201 7.63 10.88 -16.26
C LYS A 201 7.98 12.28 -15.73
N GLY A 202 9.21 12.41 -15.23
CA GLY A 202 9.74 13.66 -14.67
C GLY A 202 9.55 13.81 -13.16
N ASP A 203 8.68 13.00 -12.54
CA ASP A 203 8.54 12.97 -11.09
C ASP A 203 9.89 12.61 -10.43
N ARG A 204 10.17 13.24 -9.29
CA ARG A 204 11.41 13.01 -8.52
C ARG A 204 11.06 12.23 -7.26
N PRO A 205 11.37 10.92 -7.16
CA PRO A 205 10.96 10.10 -6.01
C PRO A 205 11.36 10.68 -4.65
N GLN A 206 12.44 11.47 -4.58
CA GLN A 206 12.91 12.11 -3.36
C GLN A 206 11.93 13.15 -2.80
N THR A 207 11.09 13.75 -3.65
CA THR A 207 10.04 14.67 -3.19
C THR A 207 8.89 13.95 -2.49
N TYR A 208 8.74 12.65 -2.76
CA TYR A 208 7.74 11.81 -2.11
C TYR A 208 8.34 11.01 -0.95
N PHE A 209 9.52 10.41 -1.10
CA PHE A 209 10.01 9.38 -0.18
C PHE A 209 11.25 9.80 0.63
N GLY A 210 11.63 11.07 0.51
CA GLY A 210 12.82 11.62 1.17
C GLY A 210 14.12 11.29 0.43
N PRO A 211 15.28 11.71 0.98
CA PRO A 211 16.56 11.64 0.27
C PRO A 211 17.16 10.23 0.18
N GLU A 212 16.69 9.29 0.99
CA GLU A 212 17.26 7.93 1.03
C GLU A 212 16.76 7.09 -0.14
N ALA A 213 17.70 6.70 -1.01
CA ALA A 213 17.48 5.79 -2.14
C ALA A 213 18.15 4.45 -1.84
N SER A 214 17.41 3.50 -1.25
CA SER A 214 17.92 2.17 -0.89
C SER A 214 16.86 1.09 -1.10
N ALA A 215 17.27 -0.12 -1.50
CA ALA A 215 16.36 -1.26 -1.64
C ALA A 215 15.75 -1.71 -0.28
N SER A 216 16.38 -1.41 0.85
CA SER A 216 15.85 -1.74 2.17
C SER A 216 14.65 -0.86 2.55
N LYS A 217 14.61 0.40 2.10
CA LYS A 217 13.51 1.36 2.36
C LYS A 217 12.22 1.01 1.62
N PHE A 218 12.33 0.42 0.43
CA PHE A 218 11.19 0.10 -0.42
C PHE A 218 10.86 -1.40 -0.41
N LYS A 219 9.58 -1.72 -0.53
CA LYS A 219 9.06 -3.10 -0.57
C LYS A 219 7.99 -3.19 -1.65
N LEU A 220 7.87 -4.37 -2.26
CA LEU A 220 6.86 -4.67 -3.26
C LEU A 220 5.99 -5.81 -2.74
N LEU A 221 4.68 -5.61 -2.72
CA LEU A 221 3.75 -6.68 -2.38
C LEU A 221 3.74 -7.73 -3.49
N HIS A 222 3.76 -9.02 -3.12
CA HIS A 222 3.79 -10.10 -4.11
C HIS A 222 2.43 -10.22 -4.81
N PRO A 223 2.36 -10.22 -6.17
CA PRO A 223 1.10 -10.36 -6.90
C PRO A 223 0.29 -11.60 -6.51
N ASP A 224 0.93 -12.77 -6.40
CA ASP A 224 0.24 -14.00 -6.00
C ASP A 224 -0.37 -13.92 -4.58
N PHE A 225 0.22 -13.13 -3.68
CA PHE A 225 -0.36 -12.92 -2.36
C PHE A 225 -1.65 -12.09 -2.45
N ILE A 226 -1.73 -11.15 -3.40
CA ILE A 226 -2.95 -10.38 -3.67
C ILE A 226 -4.03 -11.30 -4.25
N SER A 227 -3.67 -12.15 -5.23
CA SER A 227 -4.60 -13.15 -5.80
C SER A 227 -5.13 -14.09 -4.72
N TYR A 228 -4.24 -14.62 -3.87
CA TYR A 228 -4.60 -15.46 -2.73
C TYR A 228 -5.62 -14.79 -1.80
N LEU A 229 -5.43 -13.52 -1.45
CA LEU A 229 -6.36 -12.79 -0.57
C LEU A 229 -7.74 -12.51 -1.22
N ARG A 230 -7.81 -12.47 -2.55
CA ARG A 230 -9.07 -12.27 -3.28
C ARG A 230 -9.87 -13.57 -3.38
N GLU A 231 -9.17 -14.70 -3.46
CA GLU A 231 -9.73 -16.02 -3.76
C GLU A 231 -10.06 -16.84 -2.50
N ARG A 232 -9.60 -16.42 -1.33
CA ARG A 232 -9.87 -17.06 -0.03
C ARG A 232 -10.71 -16.17 0.88
#